data_AF-A0A942M8H9-F1
#
_entry.id   AF-A0A942M8H9-F1
#
_cell.length_a   1.000
_cell.length_b   1.000
_cell.length_c   1.000
_cell.angle_alpha   90.00
_cell.angle_beta   90.00
_cell.angle_gamma   90.00
#
_symmetry.space_group_name_H-M   'P 1'
#
loop_
_entity.id
_entity.type
_entity.pdbx_description
1 polymer ?
#
loop_
_entity_poly.entity_id
_entity_poly.type
_entity_poly.pdbx_seq_one_letter_code
_entity_poly.pdbx_strand_id
1 'polypeptide(L)'
;MSEEFVLSLARDSLNTILLLAAPVLLVSLLVGLSVSIFQAATQIQEPTLTFVPKIVAVFLTILIFGSWMLNILINFTVGSLSNISVIIR
;
A
#
# COMPACT_ATOMS: atom_id res chain seq x y z
N MET A 1 -19.16 12.89 -20.12
CA MET A 1 -18.25 12.85 -18.95
C MET A 1 -18.23 14.23 -18.30
N SER A 2 -18.82 14.40 -17.12
CA SER A 2 -18.71 15.65 -16.36
C SER A 2 -17.34 15.74 -15.69
N GLU A 3 -16.80 16.95 -15.54
CA GLU A 3 -15.54 17.18 -14.81
C GLU A 3 -15.61 16.68 -13.37
N GLU A 4 -16.78 16.81 -12.75
CA GLU A 4 -17.07 16.32 -11.40
C GLU A 4 -16.89 14.79 -11.27
N PHE A 5 -17.27 14.03 -12.30
CA PHE A 5 -17.09 12.58 -12.33
C PHE A 5 -15.61 12.18 -12.42
N VAL A 6 -14.81 12.92 -13.20
CA VAL A 6 -13.37 12.65 -13.32
C VAL A 6 -12.67 12.93 -11.98
N LEU A 7 -13.05 14.02 -11.31
CA LEU A 7 -12.50 14.38 -10.00
C LEU A 7 -12.90 13.38 -8.91
N SER A 8 -14.15 12.91 -8.89
CA SER A 8 -14.59 11.89 -7.93
C SER A 8 -13.86 10.57 -8.13
N LEU A 9 -13.72 10.10 -9.37
CA LEU A 9 -12.99 8.88 -9.70
C LEU A 9 -11.51 8.98 -9.29
N ALA A 10 -10.88 10.12 -9.53
CA ALA A 10 -9.50 10.36 -9.11
C ALA A 10 -9.35 10.30 -7.58
N ARG A 11 -10.28 10.92 -6.85
CA ARG A 11 -10.30 10.89 -5.38
C ARG A 11 -10.47 9.47 -4.83
N ASP A 12 -11.39 8.70 -5.37
CA ASP A 12 -11.63 7.32 -4.94
C ASP A 12 -10.45 6.40 -5.27
N SER A 13 -9.80 6.62 -6.41
CA SER A 13 -8.56 5.93 -6.78
C SER A 13 -7.44 6.21 -5.78
N LEU A 14 -7.21 7.48 -5.44
CA LEU A 14 -6.18 7.86 -4.46
C LEU A 14 -6.47 7.30 -3.07
N ASN A 15 -7.72 7.36 -2.61
CA ASN A 15 -8.12 6.78 -1.33
C ASN A 15 -7.86 5.27 -1.30
N THR A 16 -8.19 4.57 -2.39
CA THR A 16 -7.97 3.13 -2.53
C THR A 16 -6.47 2.80 -2.45
N ILE A 17 -5.63 3.53 -3.19
CA ILE A 17 -4.17 3.35 -3.16
C ILE A 17 -3.63 3.61 -1.75
N LEU A 18 -4.09 4.66 -1.09
CA LEU A 18 -3.63 5.03 0.25
C LEU A 18 -3.97 3.94 1.28
N LEU A 19 -5.18 3.38 1.22
CA LEU A 19 -5.61 2.27 2.07
C LEU A 19 -4.79 1.00 1.83
N LEU A 20 -4.51 0.67 0.56
CA LEU A 20 -3.69 -0.48 0.19
C LEU A 20 -2.23 -0.33 0.63
N ALA A 21 -1.67 0.87 0.51
CA ALA A 21 -0.27 1.13 0.86
C ALA A 21 -0.06 1.29 2.38
N ALA A 22 -1.06 1.75 3.12
CA ALA A 22 -0.97 2.06 4.55
C ALA A 22 -0.32 0.95 5.42
N PRO A 23 -0.81 -0.32 5.42
CA PRO A 23 -0.21 -1.35 6.27
C PRO A 23 1.24 -1.67 5.89
N VAL A 24 1.54 -1.72 4.59
CA VAL A 24 2.90 -2.01 4.09
C VAL A 24 3.88 -0.89 4.45
N LEU A 25 3.46 0.36 4.29
CA LEU A 25 4.28 1.53 4.63
C LEU A 25 4.54 1.62 6.14
N LEU A 26 3.52 1.41 6.96
CA LEU A 26 3.67 1.44 8.43
C LEU A 26 4.64 0.37 8.91
N VAL A 27 4.50 -0.88 8.44
CA VAL A 27 5.40 -1.95 8.84
C VAL A 27 6.81 -1.72 8.32
N SER A 28 6.97 -1.31 7.06
CA SER A 28 8.27 -0.99 6.47
C SER A 28 8.99 0.15 7.22
N LEU A 29 8.24 1.18 7.65
CA LEU A 29 8.75 2.29 8.43
C LEU A 29 9.22 1.82 9.81
N LEU A 30 8.39 1.08 10.54
CA LEU A 30 8.73 0.60 11.89
C LEU A 30 9.96 -0.30 11.87
N VAL A 31 10.02 -1.27 10.96
CA VAL A 31 11.16 -2.19 10.85
C VAL A 31 12.41 -1.45 10.36
N GLY A 32 12.27 -0.55 9.39
CA GLY A 32 13.37 0.29 8.93
C GLY A 32 13.96 1.13 10.06
N LEU A 33 13.11 1.79 10.84
CA LEU A 33 13.52 2.60 11.98
C LEU A 33 14.24 1.75 13.05
N SER A 34 13.65 0.61 13.44
CA SER A 34 14.24 -0.29 14.44
C SER A 34 15.63 -0.77 14.01
N VAL A 35 15.79 -1.14 12.75
CA VAL A 35 17.09 -1.58 12.22
C VAL A 35 18.08 -0.42 12.14
N SER A 36 17.67 0.77 11.72
CA SER A 36 18.55 1.95 11.71
C SER A 36 19.06 2.33 13.10
N ILE A 37 18.22 2.20 14.13
CA ILE A 37 18.64 2.42 15.53
C ILE A 37 19.66 1.35 15.95
N PHE A 38 19.43 0.08 15.60
CA PHE A 38 20.37 -1.00 15.91
C PHE A 38 21.71 -0.83 15.22
N GLN A 39 21.71 -0.41 13.94
CA GLN A 39 22.91 -0.09 13.18
C GLN A 39 23.69 1.07 13.80
N ALA A 40 22.99 2.12 14.22
CA ALA A 40 23.61 3.26 14.91
C ALA A 40 24.21 2.87 16.27
N ALA A 41 23.49 2.08 17.06
CA ALA A 41 23.93 1.65 18.39
C ALA A 41 25.16 0.73 18.36
N THR A 42 25.26 -0.13 17.35
CA THR A 42 26.36 -1.10 17.19
C THR A 42 27.49 -0.61 16.29
N GLN A 43 27.32 0.54 15.65
CA GLN A 43 28.23 1.09 14.63
C GLN A 43 28.42 0.18 13.39
N ILE A 44 27.54 -0.80 13.19
CA ILE A 44 27.57 -1.70 12.02
C ILE A 44 26.74 -1.07 10.89
N GLN A 45 27.42 -0.62 9.83
CA GLN A 45 26.79 0.01 8.66
C GLN A 45 26.78 -0.92 7.43
N GLU A 46 26.27 -2.13 7.63
CA GLU A 46 26.14 -3.11 6.55
C GLU A 46 24.80 -2.95 5.82
N PRO A 47 24.80 -2.65 4.50
CA PRO A 47 23.56 -2.38 3.75
C PRO A 47 22.61 -3.58 3.70
N THR A 48 23.14 -4.80 3.81
CA THR A 48 22.36 -6.04 3.84
C THR A 48 21.48 -6.18 5.09
N LEU A 49 21.95 -5.67 6.25
CA LEU A 49 21.21 -5.72 7.51
C LEU A 49 19.95 -4.84 7.48
N THR A 50 19.93 -3.74 6.73
CA THR A 50 18.72 -2.92 6.56
C THR A 50 17.73 -3.56 5.58
N PHE A 51 18.25 -4.28 4.58
CA PHE A 51 17.45 -4.76 3.46
C PHE A 51 16.66 -6.03 3.79
N VAL A 52 17.32 -7.05 4.37
CA VAL A 52 16.72 -8.37 4.58
C VAL A 52 15.53 -8.34 5.56
N PRO A 53 15.64 -7.75 6.77
CA PRO A 53 14.53 -7.71 7.72
C PRO A 53 13.32 -6.94 7.16
N LYS A 54 13.57 -5.88 6.38
CA LYS A 54 12.52 -5.07 5.75
C LYS A 54 11.73 -5.88 4.72
N ILE A 55 12.41 -6.66 3.86
CA ILE A 55 11.73 -7.55 2.89
C ILE A 55 10.86 -8.56 3.61
N VAL A 56 11.39 -9.24 4.63
CA VAL A 56 10.64 -10.24 5.39
C VAL A 56 9.40 -9.61 6.01
N ALA A 57 9.52 -8.41 6.58
CA ALA A 57 8.39 -7.70 7.18
C ALA A 57 7.32 -7.30 6.15
N VAL A 58 7.73 -6.80 4.98
CA VAL A 58 6.79 -6.48 3.88
C VAL A 58 6.08 -7.75 3.40
N PHE A 59 6.81 -8.85 3.23
CA PHE A 59 6.23 -10.12 2.80
C PHE A 59 5.21 -10.65 3.80
N LEU A 60 5.53 -10.63 5.10
CA LEU A 60 4.60 -10.99 6.16
C LEU A 60 3.37 -10.09 6.20
N THR A 61 3.55 -8.78 5.98
CA THR A 61 2.43 -7.83 5.91
C THR A 61 1.48 -8.20 4.77
N ILE A 62 2.02 -8.50 3.59
CA ILE A 62 1.20 -8.92 2.44
C ILE A 62 0.52 -10.27 2.72
N LEU A 63 1.17 -11.21 3.39
CA LEU A 63 0.55 -12.48 3.74
C LEU A 63 -0.63 -12.32 4.71
N ILE A 64 -0.47 -11.46 5.71
CA ILE A 64 -1.49 -11.23 6.75
C ILE A 64 -2.65 -10.35 6.22
N PHE A 65 -2.32 -9.24 5.56
CA PHE A 65 -3.29 -8.26 5.06
C PHE A 65 -3.74 -8.52 3.62
N GLY A 66 -3.15 -9.50 2.93
CA GLY A 66 -3.37 -9.73 1.50
C GLY A 66 -4.82 -9.98 1.14
N SER A 67 -5.54 -10.79 1.93
CA SER A 67 -6.98 -11.02 1.70
C SER A 67 -7.79 -9.73 1.79
N TRP A 68 -7.52 -8.88 2.79
CA TRP A 68 -8.19 -7.60 2.96
C TRP A 68 -7.85 -6.61 1.83
N MET A 69 -6.58 -6.53 1.45
CA MET A 69 -6.12 -5.71 0.32
C MET A 69 -6.77 -6.14 -1.00
N LEU A 70 -6.88 -7.45 -1.24
CA LEU A 70 -7.53 -7.97 -2.44
C LEU A 70 -9.03 -7.63 -2.46
N ASN A 71 -9.73 -7.73 -1.33
CA ASN A 71 -11.14 -7.34 -1.26
C ASN A 71 -11.35 -5.85 -1.60
N ILE A 72 -10.48 -4.96 -1.09
CA ILE A 72 -10.52 -3.53 -1.43
C ILE A 72 -10.32 -3.32 -2.93
N LEU A 73 -9.32 -3.98 -3.51
CA LEU A 73 -9.01 -3.85 -4.92
C LEU A 73 -10.16 -4.35 -5.80
N ILE A 74 -10.74 -5.52 -5.47
CA ILE A 74 -11.89 -6.09 -6.18
C ILE A 74 -13.08 -5.14 -6.09
N ASN A 75 -13.42 -4.63 -4.91
CA ASN A 75 -14.54 -3.71 -4.72
C ASN A 75 -14.36 -2.44 -5.56
N PHE A 76 -13.16 -1.87 -5.57
CA PHE A 76 -12.84 -0.71 -6.39
C PHE A 76 -12.96 -1.02 -7.89
N THR A 77 -12.38 -2.13 -8.36
CA THR A 77 -12.43 -2.52 -9.77
C THR A 77 -13.84 -2.82 -10.25
N VAL A 78 -14.62 -3.59 -9.49
CA VAL A 78 -16.01 -3.93 -9.83
C VAL A 78 -16.88 -2.68 -9.84
N GLY A 79 -16.75 -1.81 -8.83
CA GLY A 79 -17.46 -0.54 -8.78
C GLY A 79 -17.11 0.39 -9.94
N SER A 80 -15.84 0.45 -10.34
CA SER A 80 -15.40 1.23 -11.49
C SER A 80 -15.97 0.68 -12.80
N LEU A 81 -15.91 -0.64 -13.00
CA LEU A 81 -16.46 -1.30 -14.20
C LEU A 81 -17.99 -1.19 -14.30
N SER A 82 -18.73 -1.32 -13.20
CA SER A 82 -20.19 -1.18 -13.23
C SER A 82 -20.61 0.24 -13.64
N ASN A 83 -19.87 1.23 -13.14
CA ASN A 83 -20.09 2.64 -13.49
C ASN A 83 -19.66 2.97 -14.92
N ILE A 84 -18.84 2.14 -15.58
CA ILE A 84 -18.46 2.33 -16.98
C ILE A 84 -19.68 2.35 -17.92
N SER A 85 -20.73 1.59 -17.60
CA SER A 85 -21.98 1.59 -18.36
C SER A 85 -22.72 2.94 -18.30
N VAL A 86 -22.52 3.71 -17.22
CA VAL A 86 -23.02 5.08 -17.03
C VAL A 86 -22.12 6.10 -17.73
N ILE A 87 -20.82 5.81 -17.91
CA ILE A 87 -19.85 6.67 -18.61
C ILE A 87 -20.07 6.66 -20.12
N ILE A 88 -20.52 5.53 -20.68
CA ILE A 88 -20.68 5.32 -22.13
C ILE A 88 -22.01 5.89 -22.66
N ARG A 89 -22.99 6.16 -21.79
CA ARG A 89 -24.23 6.89 -22.13
C ARG A 89 -24.08 8.38 -21.86
#